data_AF-A0A2T4TD24-F1
#
_entry.id   AF-A0A2T4TD24-F1
#
_cell.length_a   1.000
_cell.length_b   1.000
_cell.length_c   1.000
_cell.angle_alpha   90.00
_cell.angle_beta   90.00
_cell.angle_gamma   90.00
#
_symmetry.space_group_name_H-M   'P 1'
#
loop_
_entity.id
_entity.type
_entity.pdbx_description
1 polymer ?
#
loop_
_entity_poly.entity_id
_entity_poly.type
_entity_poly.pdbx_seq_one_letter_code
_entity_poly.pdbx_strand_id
1 'polypeptide(L)'
;MEKWKTILFVDNQKITEDTIYAISGFSKVYLDDETIAQYKNEYQQGERIKKVSSQFHITNFADFLALFYNANLDEQGVFIWQNDTWDMVDIVYEKEDIDLDPLFYDEIYYNRSLKSLNQDELETLTQGADISIASVTMEYK
;
A
#
# COMPACT_ATOMS: atom_id res chain seq x y z
N MET A 1 -19.49 12.13 9.18
CA MET A 1 -18.15 12.41 9.71
C MET A 1 -17.29 11.33 9.09
N GLU A 2 -16.33 11.72 8.24
CA GLU A 2 -15.37 10.75 7.69
C GLU A 2 -14.66 10.10 8.85
N LYS A 3 -14.64 8.76 8.87
CA LYS A 3 -13.96 8.00 9.90
C LYS A 3 -12.65 7.53 9.30
N TRP A 4 -11.56 7.90 9.96
CA TRP A 4 -10.21 7.55 9.57
C TRP A 4 -9.69 6.46 10.51
N LYS A 5 -8.76 5.65 10.01
CA LYS A 5 -7.97 4.72 10.81
C LYS A 5 -6.50 4.86 10.45
N THR A 6 -5.64 5.04 11.45
CA THR A 6 -4.19 5.12 11.27
C THR A 6 -3.49 3.92 11.91
N ILE A 7 -2.50 3.36 11.21
CA ILE A 7 -1.74 2.20 11.70
C ILE A 7 -0.25 2.46 11.53
N LEU A 8 0.51 2.20 12.59
CA LEU A 8 1.98 2.17 12.52
C LEU A 8 2.47 0.72 12.44
N PHE A 9 3.32 0.44 11.46
CA PHE A 9 4.03 -0.82 11.33
C PHE A 9 5.50 -0.61 11.67
N VAL A 10 6.02 -1.43 12.57
CA VAL A 10 7.44 -1.49 12.93
C VAL A 10 7.88 -2.95 12.82
N ASP A 11 8.86 -3.24 11.98
CA ASP A 11 9.30 -4.62 11.74
C ASP A 11 10.83 -4.69 11.64
N ASN A 12 11.42 -5.78 12.13
CA ASN A 12 12.84 -6.07 11.96
C ASN A 12 13.16 -6.68 10.57
N GLN A 13 12.13 -6.87 9.74
CA GLN A 13 12.23 -7.22 8.33
C GLN A 13 11.66 -6.10 7.47
N LYS A 14 11.99 -6.14 6.17
CA LYS A 14 11.41 -5.23 5.19
C LYS A 14 9.88 -5.33 5.22
N ILE A 15 9.22 -4.19 5.43
CA ILE A 15 7.76 -4.07 5.29
C ILE A 15 7.45 -3.93 3.80
N THR A 16 6.59 -4.81 3.29
CA THR A 16 6.08 -4.75 1.92
C THR A 16 4.63 -4.32 1.92
N GLU A 17 4.18 -3.78 0.79
CA GLU A 17 2.77 -3.45 0.58
C GLU A 17 1.85 -4.67 0.82
N ASP A 18 2.23 -5.85 0.31
CA ASP A 18 1.55 -7.12 0.62
C ASP A 18 1.38 -7.38 2.12
N THR A 19 2.42 -7.07 2.92
CA THR A 19 2.38 -7.26 4.38
C THR A 19 1.41 -6.29 5.02
N ILE A 20 1.43 -5.03 4.60
CA ILE A 20 0.54 -3.97 5.09
C ILE A 20 -0.91 -4.33 4.81
N TYR A 21 -1.26 -4.62 3.56
CA TYR A 21 -2.63 -4.95 3.19
C TYR A 21 -3.14 -6.20 3.92
N ALA A 22 -2.33 -7.26 4.00
CA ALA A 22 -2.72 -8.49 4.69
C ALA A 22 -3.00 -8.26 6.18
N ILE A 23 -2.14 -7.53 6.89
CA ILE A 23 -2.33 -7.25 8.33
C ILE A 23 -3.50 -6.29 8.55
N SER A 24 -3.68 -5.30 7.67
CA SER A 24 -4.82 -4.38 7.69
C SER A 24 -6.16 -5.04 7.31
N GLY A 25 -6.16 -6.34 7.00
CA GLY A 25 -7.37 -7.12 6.74
C GLY A 25 -7.89 -7.01 5.30
N PHE A 26 -7.07 -6.57 4.36
CA PHE A 26 -7.40 -6.60 2.94
C PHE A 26 -7.09 -7.97 2.34
N SER A 27 -7.89 -8.36 1.35
CA SER A 27 -7.70 -9.58 0.58
C SER A 27 -7.27 -9.25 -0.84
N LYS A 28 -6.39 -10.07 -1.41
CA LYS A 28 -6.10 -10.03 -2.85
C LYS A 28 -7.30 -10.58 -3.61
N VAL A 29 -7.81 -9.81 -4.56
CA VAL A 29 -8.91 -10.21 -5.44
C VAL A 29 -8.40 -10.15 -6.88
N TYR A 30 -8.23 -11.32 -7.48
CA TYR A 30 -7.81 -11.43 -8.87
C TYR A 30 -8.95 -11.04 -9.81
N LEU A 31 -8.63 -10.23 -10.80
CA LEU A 31 -9.58 -9.78 -11.82
C LEU A 31 -9.82 -10.91 -12.83
N ASP A 32 -11.03 -10.92 -13.41
CA ASP A 32 -11.38 -11.89 -14.43
C ASP A 32 -10.71 -11.59 -15.78
N ASP A 33 -10.68 -12.61 -16.65
CA ASP A 33 -10.04 -12.53 -17.97
C ASP A 33 -10.66 -11.43 -18.85
N GLU A 34 -11.96 -11.13 -18.67
CA GLU A 34 -12.67 -10.10 -19.43
C GLU A 34 -12.14 -8.71 -19.06
N THR A 35 -12.05 -8.41 -17.77
CA THR A 35 -11.51 -7.16 -17.24
C THR A 35 -10.05 -7.00 -17.64
N ILE A 36 -9.25 -8.07 -17.54
CA ILE A 36 -7.84 -8.06 -17.95
C ILE A 36 -7.71 -7.78 -19.45
N ALA A 37 -8.57 -8.35 -20.30
CA ALA A 37 -8.58 -8.10 -21.73
C ALA A 37 -8.92 -6.64 -22.07
N GLN A 38 -9.84 -6.03 -21.32
CA GLN A 38 -10.17 -4.61 -21.44
C GLN A 38 -8.95 -3.72 -21.13
N TYR A 39 -8.29 -3.93 -19.98
CA TYR A 39 -7.09 -3.18 -19.61
C TYR A 39 -5.96 -3.33 -20.63
N LYS A 40 -5.76 -4.54 -21.19
CA LYS A 40 -4.76 -4.76 -22.23
C LYS A 40 -5.07 -4.00 -23.52
N ASN A 41 -6.33 -3.88 -23.92
CA ASN A 41 -6.73 -3.09 -25.07
C ASN A 41 -6.45 -1.59 -24.82
N GLU A 42 -6.80 -1.07 -23.66
CA GLU A 42 -6.52 0.32 -23.27
C GLU A 42 -5.02 0.59 -23.21
N TYR A 43 -4.22 -0.33 -22.64
CA TYR A 43 -2.76 -0.24 -22.66
C TYR A 43 -2.20 -0.15 -24.09
N GLN A 44 -2.70 -0.97 -25.03
CA GLN A 44 -2.27 -0.90 -26.44
C GLN A 44 -2.62 0.44 -27.10
N GLN A 45 -3.71 1.10 -26.68
CA GLN A 45 -4.05 2.44 -27.12
C GLN A 45 -3.12 3.48 -26.48
N GLY A 46 -2.82 3.35 -25.18
CA GLY A 46 -1.84 4.15 -24.47
C GLY A 46 -0.43 4.08 -25.08
N GLU A 47 0.02 2.90 -25.49
CA GLU A 47 1.27 2.69 -26.25
C GLU A 47 1.31 3.50 -27.55
N ARG A 48 0.18 3.65 -28.24
CA ARG A 48 0.09 4.51 -29.43
C ARG A 48 0.18 5.99 -29.07
N ILE A 49 -0.37 6.40 -27.92
CA ILE A 49 -0.35 7.79 -27.41
C ILE A 49 1.05 8.19 -26.92
N LYS A 50 1.84 7.26 -26.34
CA LYS A 50 3.23 7.55 -25.93
C LYS A 50 4.12 8.01 -27.08
N LYS A 51 3.82 7.56 -28.30
CA LYS A 51 4.53 8.02 -29.50
C LYS A 51 4.33 9.52 -29.78
N VAL A 52 3.32 10.15 -29.20
CA VAL A 52 2.99 11.56 -29.39
C VAL A 52 3.12 12.41 -28.12
N SER A 53 3.31 11.82 -26.94
CA SER A 53 3.58 12.55 -25.70
C SER A 53 4.54 11.79 -24.79
N SER A 54 5.69 12.40 -24.49
CA SER A 54 6.72 11.87 -23.58
C SER A 54 6.43 12.11 -22.10
N GLN A 55 5.26 12.66 -21.77
CA GLN A 55 4.92 13.05 -20.39
C GLN A 55 4.56 11.87 -19.49
N PHE A 56 4.20 10.72 -20.06
CA PHE A 56 3.85 9.52 -19.31
C PHE A 56 4.99 8.50 -19.36
N HIS A 57 5.54 8.15 -18.20
CA HIS A 57 6.55 7.09 -18.08
C HIS A 57 5.88 5.75 -17.81
N ILE A 58 5.40 5.13 -18.88
CA ILE A 58 4.83 3.78 -18.83
C ILE A 58 5.70 2.95 -19.77
N THR A 59 6.37 1.92 -19.28
CA THR A 59 7.28 1.07 -20.08
C THR A 59 6.68 -0.32 -20.29
N ASN A 60 5.84 -0.77 -19.37
CA ASN A 60 5.20 -2.08 -19.42
C ASN A 60 3.74 -2.02 -18.94
N PHE A 61 3.06 -3.17 -18.93
CA PHE A 61 1.67 -3.27 -18.51
C PHE A 61 1.46 -3.04 -17.00
N ALA A 62 2.42 -3.41 -16.14
CA ALA A 62 2.33 -3.14 -14.71
C ALA A 62 2.40 -1.63 -14.40
N ASP A 63 3.28 -0.89 -15.10
CA ASP A 63 3.34 0.58 -14.96
C ASP A 63 2.01 1.23 -15.37
N PHE A 64 1.35 0.68 -16.40
CA PHE A 64 0.04 1.16 -16.87
C PHE A 64 -1.05 0.89 -15.84
N LEU A 65 -1.06 -0.31 -15.27
CA LEU A 65 -1.96 -0.67 -14.19
C LEU A 65 -1.78 0.32 -13.05
N ALA A 66 -0.60 0.41 -12.43
CA ALA A 66 -0.35 1.29 -11.28
C ALA A 66 -0.69 2.77 -11.53
N LEU A 67 -0.49 3.28 -12.74
CA LEU A 67 -0.75 4.69 -13.05
C LEU A 67 -2.24 5.02 -13.24
N PHE A 68 -2.99 4.14 -13.89
CA PHE A 68 -4.38 4.43 -14.30
C PHE A 68 -5.43 3.64 -13.51
N TYR A 69 -5.01 2.58 -12.83
CA TYR A 69 -5.87 1.69 -12.08
C TYR A 69 -5.21 1.40 -10.73
N ASN A 70 -6.00 1.29 -9.67
CA ASN A 70 -5.46 0.84 -8.39
C ASN A 70 -5.29 -0.70 -8.40
N ALA A 71 -4.46 -1.21 -9.32
CA ALA A 71 -4.31 -2.62 -9.62
C ALA A 71 -2.83 -3.04 -9.71
N ASN A 72 -2.59 -4.29 -9.35
CA ASN A 72 -1.27 -4.89 -9.22
C ASN A 72 -1.14 -6.13 -10.12
N LEU A 73 0.09 -6.55 -10.41
CA LEU A 73 0.39 -7.72 -11.23
C LEU A 73 1.39 -8.64 -10.51
N ASP A 74 1.04 -9.92 -10.38
CA ASP A 74 1.95 -10.98 -9.92
C ASP A 74 1.91 -12.20 -10.86
N GLU A 75 2.52 -13.32 -10.43
CA GLU A 75 2.58 -14.56 -11.20
C GLU A 75 1.20 -15.21 -11.45
N GLN A 76 0.20 -14.94 -10.61
CA GLN A 76 -1.16 -15.47 -10.75
C GLN A 76 -2.03 -14.58 -11.64
N GLY A 77 -1.75 -13.28 -11.71
CA GLY A 77 -2.41 -12.37 -12.63
C GLY A 77 -2.56 -10.95 -12.08
N VAL A 78 -3.54 -10.24 -12.64
CA VAL A 78 -3.89 -8.87 -12.20
C VAL A 78 -4.81 -8.96 -11.00
N PHE A 79 -4.56 -8.19 -9.95
CA PHE A 79 -5.38 -8.17 -8.75
C PHE A 79 -5.52 -6.77 -8.17
N ILE A 80 -6.54 -6.60 -7.32
CA ILE A 80 -6.71 -5.43 -6.46
C ILE A 80 -6.71 -5.87 -5.00
N TRP A 81 -6.40 -4.94 -4.11
CA TRP A 81 -6.60 -5.14 -2.68
C TRP A 81 -8.00 -4.68 -2.30
N GLN A 82 -8.75 -5.55 -1.62
CA GLN A 82 -10.12 -5.25 -1.23
C GLN A 82 -10.35 -5.49 0.25
N ASN A 83 -11.04 -4.56 0.88
CA ASN A 83 -11.60 -4.67 2.22
C ASN A 83 -13.03 -4.13 2.19
N ASP A 84 -13.94 -4.74 2.93
CA ASP A 84 -15.36 -4.35 2.91
C ASP A 84 -15.67 -3.11 3.74
N THR A 85 -14.74 -2.67 4.59
CA THR A 85 -14.91 -1.60 5.57
C THR A 85 -14.05 -0.37 5.28
N TRP A 86 -12.83 -0.59 4.81
CA TRP A 86 -11.81 0.45 4.69
C TRP A 86 -11.27 0.54 3.26
N ASP A 87 -10.95 1.75 2.83
CA ASP A 87 -10.10 1.99 1.67
C ASP A 87 -8.71 2.45 2.13
N MET A 88 -7.68 1.96 1.44
CA MET A 88 -6.30 2.37 1.66
C MET A 88 -6.08 3.72 0.98
N VAL A 89 -5.78 4.75 1.75
CA VAL A 89 -5.59 6.12 1.24
C VAL A 89 -4.12 6.42 1.04
N ASP A 90 -3.30 6.08 2.01
CA ASP A 90 -1.88 6.42 1.99
C ASP A 90 -1.02 5.42 2.76
N ILE A 91 0.20 5.23 2.25
CA ILE A 91 1.24 4.40 2.86
C ILE A 91 2.56 5.18 2.76
N VAL A 92 3.08 5.59 3.91
CA VAL A 92 4.36 6.31 4.04
C VAL A 92 5.42 5.36 4.56
N TYR A 93 6.59 5.32 3.91
CA TYR A 93 7.73 4.47 4.32
C TYR A 93 8.91 5.31 4.83
N GLU A 94 8.97 6.58 4.44
CA GLU A 94 10.01 7.52 4.78
C GLU A 94 9.93 7.86 6.27
N LYS A 95 10.88 7.35 7.05
CA LYS A 95 10.90 7.54 8.51
C LYS A 95 10.84 9.01 8.95
N GLU A 96 11.38 9.92 8.14
CA GLU A 96 11.36 11.36 8.41
C GLU A 96 9.97 12.00 8.27
N ASP A 97 9.06 11.36 7.54
CA ASP A 97 7.67 11.79 7.34
C ASP A 97 6.69 11.04 8.27
N ILE A 98 7.19 10.13 9.12
CA ILE A 98 6.40 9.35 10.06
C ILE A 98 6.55 9.94 11.46
N ASP A 99 5.43 10.35 12.06
CA ASP A 99 5.40 10.77 13.46
C ASP A 99 5.55 9.54 14.38
N LEU A 100 6.54 9.54 15.27
CA LEU A 100 6.80 8.43 16.19
C LEU A 100 6.19 8.70 17.58
N ASP A 101 4.93 9.12 17.60
CA ASP A 101 4.12 9.23 18.81
C ASP A 101 2.92 8.27 18.73
N PRO A 102 2.78 7.30 19.68
CA PRO A 102 1.69 6.34 19.68
C PRO A 102 0.28 6.93 19.65
N LEU A 103 0.10 8.19 20.08
CA LEU A 103 -1.20 8.85 20.10
C LEU A 103 -1.76 9.17 18.71
N PHE A 104 -0.92 9.18 17.67
CA PHE A 104 -1.37 9.37 16.29
C PHE A 104 -1.92 8.09 15.64
N TYR A 105 -1.81 6.95 16.31
CA TYR A 105 -2.13 5.64 15.74
C TYR A 105 -3.23 4.93 16.51
N ASP A 106 -4.25 4.47 15.77
CA ASP A 106 -5.26 3.58 16.34
C ASP A 106 -4.68 2.19 16.65
N GLU A 107 -3.74 1.73 15.82
CA GLU A 107 -3.08 0.44 15.99
C GLU A 107 -1.57 0.55 15.72
N ILE A 108 -0.78 -0.19 16.51
CA ILE A 108 0.66 -0.31 16.30
C ILE A 108 1.01 -1.79 16.19
N TYR A 109 1.60 -2.20 15.08
CA TYR A 109 2.10 -3.56 14.88
C TYR A 109 3.61 -3.57 15.01
N TYR A 110 4.12 -4.37 15.94
CA TYR A 110 5.55 -4.67 16.05
C TYR A 110 5.81 -6.13 15.66
N ASN A 111 6.67 -6.36 14.66
CA ASN A 111 6.94 -7.68 14.09
C ASN A 111 5.62 -8.44 13.82
N ARG A 112 4.70 -7.76 13.12
CA ARG A 112 3.39 -8.29 12.68
C ARG A 112 2.41 -8.68 13.80
N SER A 113 2.68 -8.24 15.02
CA SER A 113 1.79 -8.46 16.17
C SER A 113 1.30 -7.13 16.71
N LEU A 114 -0.01 -7.01 16.95
CA LEU A 114 -0.59 -5.82 17.57
C LEU A 114 0.03 -5.60 18.96
N LYS A 115 0.45 -4.37 19.22
CA LYS A 115 1.05 -3.92 20.48
C LYS A 115 0.38 -2.64 20.96
N SER A 116 0.39 -2.49 22.27
CA SER A 116 0.21 -1.21 22.93
C SER A 116 1.60 -0.80 23.42
N LEU A 117 2.13 0.28 22.84
CA LEU A 117 3.45 0.82 23.18
C LEU A 117 3.26 2.24 23.70
N ASN A 118 4.04 2.62 24.69
CA ASN A 118 4.22 4.03 25.05
C ASN A 118 5.33 4.70 24.23
N GLN A 119 5.48 6.01 24.39
CA GLN A 119 6.47 6.83 23.67
C GLN A 119 7.89 6.25 23.80
N ASP A 120 8.35 6.02 25.04
CA ASP A 120 9.71 5.56 25.32
C ASP A 120 9.98 4.17 24.70
N GLU A 121 8.99 3.27 24.73
CA GLU A 121 9.08 1.94 24.11
C GLU A 121 9.19 2.03 22.58
N LEU A 122 8.36 2.87 21.95
CA LEU A 122 8.36 3.06 20.50
C LEU A 122 9.69 3.69 20.03
N GLU A 123 10.16 4.72 20.72
CA GLU A 123 11.45 5.35 20.44
C GLU A 123 12.60 4.36 20.57
N THR A 124 12.61 3.55 21.64
CA THR A 124 13.66 2.54 21.84
C THR A 124 13.66 1.50 20.71
N LEU A 125 12.48 1.01 20.32
CA LEU A 125 12.35 -0.01 19.27
C LEU A 125 12.74 0.50 17.89
N THR A 126 12.53 1.79 17.62
CA THR A 126 12.77 2.39 16.30
C THR A 126 14.17 2.97 16.13
N GLN A 127 15.03 2.92 17.16
CA GLN A 127 16.45 3.34 17.08
C GLN A 127 17.37 2.33 16.37
N GLY A 128 16.93 1.09 16.15
CA GLY A 128 17.72 0.07 15.46
C GLY A 128 17.97 0.41 13.98
N ALA A 129 19.20 0.20 13.50
CA ALA A 129 19.59 0.50 12.12
C ALA A 129 18.86 -0.36 11.06
N ASP A 130 18.38 -1.54 11.45
CA ASP A 130 17.71 -2.50 10.57
C ASP A 130 16.17 -2.50 10.72
N ILE A 131 15.61 -1.52 11.44
CA ILE A 131 14.16 -1.42 11.65
C ILE A 131 13.52 -0.80 10.41
N SER A 132 12.54 -1.49 9.83
CA SER A 132 11.63 -0.94 8.84
C SER A 132 10.40 -0.37 9.52
N ILE A 133 9.92 0.77 9.01
CA ILE A 133 8.74 1.46 9.54
C ILE A 133 7.82 1.80 8.36
N ALA A 134 6.52 1.71 8.56
CA ALA A 134 5.52 2.26 7.65
C ALA A 134 4.34 2.83 8.42
N SER A 135 3.81 3.97 7.98
CA SER A 135 2.61 4.59 8.50
C SER A 135 1.51 4.46 7.46
N VAL A 136 0.32 4.07 7.89
CA VAL A 136 -0.80 3.77 7.01
C VAL A 136 -2.01 4.58 7.43
N THR A 137 -2.69 5.17 6.45
CA THR A 137 -3.95 5.86 6.64
C THR A 137 -5.03 5.20 5.80
N MET A 138 -6.16 4.91 6.43
CA MET A 138 -7.33 4.34 5.78
C MET A 138 -8.57 5.18 6.07
N GLU A 139 -9.48 5.20 5.11
CA GLU A 139 -10.78 5.86 5.23
C GLU A 139 -11.91 4.83 5.25
N TYR A 140 -12.95 5.12 6.03
CA TYR A 140 -14.15 4.29 6.09
C TYR A 140 -14.99 4.50 4.82
N LYS A 141 -15.47 3.39 4.24
CA LYS A 141 -16.30 3.37 3.03
C LYS A 141 -17.68 3.98 3.17
#